data_AF-A0A931FTW8-F1
#
_entry.id   AF-A0A931FTW8-F1
#
_cell.length_a   1.000
_cell.length_b   1.000
_cell.length_c   1.000
_cell.angle_alpha   90.00
_cell.angle_beta   90.00
_cell.angle_gamma   90.00
#
_symmetry.space_group_name_H-M   'P 1'
#
loop_
_entity.id
_entity.type
_entity.pdbx_description
1 polymer ?
#
loop_
_entity_poly.entity_id
_entity_poly.type
_entity_poly.pdbx_seq_one_letter_code
_entity_poly.pdbx_strand_id
1 'polypeptide(L)'
;MAFTIMHPYFKNPLVSLYYSRDASVGMAVWRGHVHGAAFREAILLCLELMSRFELRGWLSDNRKIRAINLQDLQWSLKVIDTRIAAIPLLRLARLPSDVEEVRSAVTAVLLDAELVSAGKGLFCNFGEVREAMQWLTDQTTSKEGDA
;
A
#
# COMPACT_ATOMS: atom_id res chain seq x y z
N MET A 1 -11.63 18.20 -12.88
CA MET A 1 -10.90 17.12 -12.19
C MET A 1 -10.63 17.56 -10.76
N ALA A 2 -11.18 16.84 -9.77
CA ALA A 2 -10.89 17.12 -8.38
C ALA A 2 -9.49 16.57 -8.04
N PHE A 3 -8.64 17.40 -7.43
CA PHE A 3 -7.38 16.93 -6.88
C PHE A 3 -7.66 16.25 -5.55
N THR A 4 -7.26 14.98 -5.39
CA THR A 4 -7.34 14.29 -4.10
C THR A 4 -6.39 14.96 -3.11
N ILE A 5 -6.95 15.64 -2.10
CA ILE A 5 -6.15 16.29 -1.05
C ILE A 5 -5.68 15.21 -0.08
N MET A 6 -4.35 15.06 -0.01
CA MET A 6 -3.68 14.12 0.90
C MET A 6 -3.19 14.86 2.15
N HIS A 7 -3.58 14.37 3.32
CA HIS A 7 -3.18 14.90 4.61
C HIS A 7 -2.02 14.06 5.17
N PRO A 8 -0.96 14.68 5.71
CA PRO A 8 0.10 13.95 6.37
C PRO A 8 -0.41 13.27 7.65
N TYR A 9 -0.02 12.02 7.87
CA TYR A 9 -0.33 11.27 9.10
C TYR A 9 0.91 11.06 9.95
N PHE A 10 2.00 10.60 9.32
CA PHE A 10 3.24 10.24 9.99
C PHE A 10 4.42 10.40 9.05
N LYS A 11 5.60 10.69 9.59
CA LYS A 11 6.84 10.74 8.82
C LYS A 11 8.02 10.34 9.67
N ASN A 12 8.84 9.45 9.13
CA ASN A 12 10.17 9.14 9.64
C ASN A 12 11.18 9.10 8.46
N PRO A 13 12.46 8.76 8.71
CA PRO A 13 13.45 8.66 7.64
C PRO A 13 13.10 7.64 6.54
N LEU A 14 12.41 6.54 6.89
CA LEU A 14 12.10 5.43 5.98
C LEU A 14 10.78 5.61 5.21
N VAL A 15 9.79 6.29 5.81
CA VAL A 15 8.45 6.38 5.25
C VAL A 15 7.78 7.73 5.55
N SER A 16 6.99 8.22 4.59
CA SER A 16 5.94 9.21 4.85
C SER A 16 4.58 8.55 4.63
N LEU A 17 3.66 8.71 5.58
CA LEU A 17 2.29 8.24 5.49
C LEU A 17 1.34 9.42 5.30
N TYR A 18 0.39 9.25 4.38
CA TYR A 18 -0.64 10.21 4.05
C TYR A 18 -1.98 9.52 3.94
N TYR A 19 -3.07 10.27 4.09
CA TYR A 19 -4.42 9.78 3.83
C TYR A 19 -5.33 10.88 3.30
N SER A 20 -6.39 10.47 2.60
CA SER A 20 -7.51 11.31 2.22
C SER A 20 -8.79 10.63 2.69
N ARG A 21 -9.49 11.27 3.63
CA ARG A 21 -10.77 10.77 4.13
C ARG A 21 -11.83 10.80 3.03
N ASP A 22 -11.87 11.90 2.27
CA ASP A 22 -12.85 12.09 1.19
C ASP A 22 -12.72 11.03 0.09
N ALA A 23 -11.47 10.68 -0.26
CA ALA A 23 -11.21 9.61 -1.25
C ALA A 23 -11.19 8.20 -0.62
N SER A 24 -11.20 8.07 0.71
CA SER A 24 -10.97 6.80 1.41
C SER A 24 -9.69 6.08 0.96
N VAL A 25 -8.62 6.86 0.71
CA VAL A 25 -7.32 6.35 0.23
C VAL A 25 -6.19 6.71 1.19
N GLY A 26 -5.29 5.76 1.42
CA GLY A 26 -4.03 5.97 2.11
C GLY A 26 -2.84 5.85 1.17
N MET A 27 -1.71 6.46 1.54
CA MET A 27 -0.47 6.36 0.79
C MET A 27 0.74 6.26 1.71
N ALA A 28 1.63 5.32 1.42
CA ALA A 28 2.98 5.26 1.98
C ALA A 28 4.00 5.58 0.90
N VAL A 29 4.94 6.49 1.21
CA VAL A 29 6.10 6.79 0.36
C VAL A 29 7.35 6.31 1.07
N TRP A 30 7.87 5.18 0.62
CA TRP A 30 9.03 4.50 1.19
C TRP A 30 10.33 4.98 0.56
N ARG A 31 11.42 4.95 1.33
CA ARG A 31 12.74 5.41 0.87
C ARG A 31 13.89 4.81 1.68
N GLY A 32 15.06 4.77 1.06
CA GLY A 32 16.29 4.36 1.73
C GLY A 32 16.36 2.86 2.00
N HIS A 33 16.98 2.48 3.11
CA HIS A 33 17.16 1.09 3.50
C HIS A 33 16.07 0.70 4.49
N VAL A 34 15.12 -0.14 4.07
CA VAL A 34 13.99 -0.54 4.92
C VAL A 34 14.31 -1.86 5.63
N HIS A 35 14.53 -1.77 6.95
CA HIS A 35 14.89 -2.92 7.78
C HIS A 35 14.60 -2.67 9.27
N GLY A 36 14.61 -3.75 10.04
CA GLY A 36 14.56 -3.74 11.50
C GLY A 36 13.27 -3.17 12.08
N ALA A 37 13.36 -2.76 13.34
CA ALA A 37 12.21 -2.27 14.12
C ALA A 37 11.48 -1.12 13.44
N ALA A 38 12.21 -0.15 12.87
CA ALA A 38 11.61 1.01 12.22
C ALA A 38 10.74 0.63 10.99
N PHE A 39 11.14 -0.39 10.23
CA PHE A 39 10.31 -0.90 9.14
C PHE A 39 9.09 -1.66 9.67
N ARG A 40 9.26 -2.50 10.69
CA ARG A 40 8.16 -3.25 11.31
C ARG A 40 7.10 -2.33 11.91
N GLU A 41 7.52 -1.31 12.64
CA GLU A 41 6.64 -0.26 13.19
C GLU A 41 5.91 0.48 12.07
N ALA A 42 6.60 0.85 10.99
CA ALA A 42 5.97 1.51 9.86
C ALA A 42 4.88 0.63 9.22
N ILE A 43 5.09 -0.69 9.08
CA ILE A 43 4.07 -1.61 8.59
C ILE A 43 2.84 -1.64 9.51
N LEU A 44 3.05 -1.70 10.83
CA LEU A 44 1.95 -1.68 11.80
C LEU A 44 1.18 -0.36 11.74
N LEU A 45 1.88 0.78 11.59
CA LEU A 45 1.25 2.09 11.41
C LEU A 45 0.45 2.18 10.10
N CYS A 46 0.90 1.54 9.01
CA CYS A 46 0.11 1.45 7.78
C CYS A 46 -1.22 0.74 8.04
N LEU A 47 -1.19 -0.41 8.71
CA LEU A 47 -2.38 -1.20 9.03
C LEU A 47 -3.32 -0.48 9.99
N GLU A 48 -2.78 0.19 11.00
CA GLU A 48 -3.55 1.06 11.90
C GLU A 48 -4.24 2.18 11.12
N LEU A 49 -3.52 2.86 10.23
CA LEU A 49 -4.08 3.94 9.42
C LEU A 49 -5.20 3.45 8.50
N MET A 50 -5.01 2.31 7.83
CA MET A 50 -6.04 1.68 7.00
C MET A 50 -7.30 1.35 7.80
N SER A 51 -7.14 0.74 8.98
CA SER A 51 -8.26 0.36 9.84
C SER A 51 -8.97 1.59 10.41
N ARG A 52 -8.22 2.53 11.00
CA ARG A 52 -8.74 3.71 11.71
C ARG A 52 -9.59 4.63 10.83
N PHE A 53 -9.23 4.77 9.56
CA PHE A 53 -9.94 5.61 8.60
C PHE A 53 -10.76 4.81 7.60
N GLU A 54 -10.94 3.51 7.85
CA GLU A 54 -11.72 2.60 6.99
C GLU A 54 -11.36 2.74 5.50
N LEU A 55 -10.05 2.80 5.23
CA LEU A 55 -9.54 3.07 3.89
C LEU A 55 -9.87 1.91 2.95
N ARG A 56 -10.37 2.25 1.76
CA ARG A 56 -10.75 1.31 0.71
C ARG A 56 -9.68 1.18 -0.37
N GLY A 57 -8.80 2.17 -0.47
CA GLY A 57 -7.65 2.16 -1.35
C GLY A 57 -6.34 2.42 -0.60
N TRP A 58 -5.27 1.76 -1.04
CA TRP A 58 -3.93 2.00 -0.51
C TRP A 58 -2.91 2.10 -1.62
N LEU A 59 -2.05 3.12 -1.58
CA LEU A 59 -0.91 3.25 -2.48
C LEU A 59 0.41 3.08 -1.73
N SER A 60 1.25 2.17 -2.20
CA SER A 60 2.64 2.02 -1.74
C SER A 60 3.61 2.50 -2.83
N ASP A 61 4.18 3.70 -2.66
CA ASP A 61 5.25 4.20 -3.52
C ASP A 61 6.60 3.72 -2.98
N ASN A 62 7.17 2.73 -3.66
CA ASN A 62 8.39 2.04 -3.26
C ASN A 62 9.60 2.45 -4.11
N ARG A 63 9.43 3.37 -5.07
CA ARG A 63 10.46 3.75 -6.06
C ARG A 63 11.81 4.07 -5.44
N LYS A 64 11.78 4.78 -4.30
CA LYS A 64 12.97 5.26 -3.59
C LYS A 64 13.54 4.28 -2.56
N ILE A 65 13.00 3.07 -2.43
CA ILE A 65 13.64 2.02 -1.62
C ILE A 65 14.95 1.61 -2.31
N ARG A 66 16.05 1.62 -1.56
CA ARG A 66 17.39 1.26 -2.03
C ARG A 66 17.82 -0.15 -1.62
N ALA A 67 17.33 -0.61 -0.47
CA ALA A 67 17.53 -1.98 -0.02
C ALA A 67 16.38 -2.38 0.91
N ILE A 68 16.08 -3.66 0.96
CA ILE A 68 15.10 -4.25 1.87
C ILE A 68 15.68 -5.51 2.50
N ASN A 69 15.50 -5.65 3.82
CA ASN A 69 15.84 -6.90 4.49
C ASN A 69 14.78 -7.97 4.19
N LEU A 70 15.21 -9.15 3.73
CA LEU A 70 14.31 -10.22 3.33
C LEU A 70 13.49 -10.79 4.50
N GLN A 71 14.08 -10.94 5.68
CA GLN A 71 13.40 -11.46 6.87
C GLN A 71 12.28 -10.51 7.31
N ASP A 72 12.54 -9.20 7.26
CA ASP A 72 11.51 -8.22 7.61
C ASP A 72 10.43 -8.11 6.53
N LEU A 73 10.78 -8.26 5.25
CA LEU A 73 9.80 -8.33 4.17
C LEU A 73 8.86 -9.53 4.35
N GLN A 74 9.42 -10.72 4.61
CA GLN A 74 8.63 -11.93 4.90
C GLN A 74 7.75 -11.75 6.13
N TRP A 75 8.30 -11.18 7.21
CA TRP A 75 7.52 -10.84 8.40
C TRP A 75 6.37 -9.89 8.06
N SER A 76 6.62 -8.87 7.23
CA SER A 76 5.60 -7.87 6.89
C SER A 76 4.42 -8.49 6.16
N LEU A 77 4.66 -9.41 5.22
CA LEU A 77 3.58 -10.07 4.50
C LEU A 77 2.74 -10.95 5.42
N LYS A 78 3.35 -11.71 6.34
CA LYS A 78 2.60 -12.51 7.33
C LYS A 78 1.70 -11.65 8.21
N VAL A 79 2.21 -10.50 8.65
CA VAL A 79 1.44 -9.56 9.47
C VAL A 79 0.31 -8.91 8.68
N ILE A 80 0.57 -8.52 7.43
CA ILE A 80 -0.44 -7.94 6.53
C ILE A 80 -1.53 -8.98 6.28
N ASP A 81 -1.17 -10.18 5.82
CA ASP A 81 -2.10 -11.26 5.48
C ASP A 81 -3.07 -11.57 6.63
N THR A 82 -2.55 -11.66 7.86
CA THR A 82 -3.37 -11.92 9.06
C THR A 82 -4.38 -10.80 9.37
N ARG A 83 -4.05 -9.54 9.03
CA ARG A 83 -4.83 -8.37 9.46
C ARG A 83 -5.68 -7.74 8.36
N ILE A 84 -5.30 -7.94 7.10
CA ILE A 84 -5.92 -7.26 5.97
C ILE A 84 -7.37 -7.71 5.76
N ALA A 85 -7.71 -8.96 6.12
CA ALA A 85 -9.07 -9.49 6.05
C ALA A 85 -10.08 -8.75 6.97
N ALA A 86 -9.60 -8.11 8.03
CA ALA A 86 -10.43 -7.32 8.94
C ALA A 86 -10.55 -5.84 8.55
N ILE A 87 -9.88 -5.42 7.47
CA ILE A 87 -9.83 -4.05 6.98
C ILE A 87 -10.71 -3.97 5.71
N PRO A 88 -11.50 -2.89 5.51
CA PRO A 88 -12.35 -2.74 4.33
C PRO A 88 -11.58 -2.38 3.05
N LEU A 89 -10.33 -2.84 2.92
CA LEU A 89 -9.47 -2.52 1.79
C LEU A 89 -9.93 -3.28 0.55
N LEU A 90 -10.14 -2.56 -0.55
CA LEU A 90 -10.63 -3.11 -1.82
C LEU A 90 -9.57 -3.09 -2.93
N ARG A 91 -8.64 -2.13 -2.88
CA ARG A 91 -7.57 -1.98 -3.86
C ARG A 91 -6.25 -1.54 -3.22
N LEU A 92 -5.16 -2.13 -3.69
CA LEU A 92 -3.79 -1.87 -3.30
C LEU A 92 -2.99 -1.59 -4.57
N ALA A 93 -2.57 -0.35 -4.74
CA ALA A 93 -1.67 0.06 -5.79
C ALA A 93 -0.23 0.05 -5.27
N ARG A 94 0.69 -0.37 -6.12
CA ARG A 94 2.14 -0.30 -5.84
C ARG A 94 2.87 0.38 -6.98
N LEU A 95 3.72 1.33 -6.67
CA LEU A 95 4.79 1.74 -7.58
C LEU A 95 6.05 0.99 -7.15
N PRO A 96 6.55 0.02 -7.95
CA PRO A 96 7.72 -0.78 -7.59
C PRO A 96 8.99 0.06 -7.34
N SER A 97 9.98 -0.52 -6.67
CA SER A 97 11.30 0.11 -6.52
C SER A 97 12.00 0.27 -7.88
N ASP A 98 12.79 1.34 -7.99
CA ASP A 98 13.69 1.57 -9.12
C ASP A 98 14.92 0.63 -9.09
N VAL A 99 15.16 -0.05 -7.96
CA VAL A 99 16.25 -1.00 -7.77
C VAL A 99 15.75 -2.42 -8.09
N GLU A 100 16.40 -3.08 -9.05
CA GLU A 100 15.99 -4.40 -9.55
C GLU A 100 16.00 -5.47 -8.46
N GLU A 101 17.03 -5.48 -7.62
CA GLU A 101 17.17 -6.47 -6.54
C GLU A 101 16.01 -6.34 -5.54
N VAL A 102 15.60 -5.12 -5.22
CA VAL A 102 14.45 -4.84 -4.36
C VAL A 102 13.15 -5.30 -5.03
N ARG A 103 12.96 -4.97 -6.32
CA ARG A 103 11.77 -5.38 -7.08
C ARG A 103 11.66 -6.90 -7.18
N SER A 104 12.75 -7.58 -7.47
CA SER A 104 12.84 -9.03 -7.57
C SER A 104 12.55 -9.70 -6.23
N ALA A 105 13.16 -9.21 -5.14
CA ALA A 105 12.89 -9.72 -3.80
C ALA A 105 11.41 -9.56 -3.41
N VAL A 106 10.82 -8.38 -3.58
CA VAL A 106 9.40 -8.17 -3.26
C VAL A 106 8.49 -9.03 -4.13
N THR A 107 8.80 -9.20 -5.41
CA THR A 107 8.00 -10.04 -6.31
C THR A 107 8.06 -11.51 -5.91
N ALA A 108 9.24 -12.03 -5.57
CA ALA A 108 9.41 -13.41 -5.12
C ALA A 108 8.59 -13.70 -3.85
N VAL A 109 8.64 -12.81 -2.84
CA VAL A 109 7.89 -13.01 -1.60
C VAL A 109 6.37 -12.85 -1.81
N LEU A 110 5.92 -11.95 -2.68
CA LEU A 110 4.48 -11.82 -2.99
C LEU A 110 3.91 -13.04 -3.69
N LEU A 111 4.69 -13.70 -4.56
CA LEU A 111 4.29 -14.95 -5.21
C LEU A 111 4.20 -16.10 -4.19
N ASP A 112 5.15 -16.18 -3.26
CA ASP A 112 5.17 -17.18 -2.18
C ASP A 112 3.98 -17.02 -1.21
N ALA A 113 3.60 -15.79 -0.91
CA ALA A 113 2.55 -15.50 0.06
C ALA A 113 1.12 -15.72 -0.45
N GLU A 114 0.92 -16.17 -1.70
CA GLU A 114 -0.40 -16.27 -2.36
C GLU A 114 -1.28 -15.00 -2.23
N LEU A 115 -0.71 -13.85 -1.86
CA LEU A 115 -1.40 -12.56 -1.78
C LEU A 115 -1.91 -12.10 -3.15
N VAL A 116 -1.35 -12.66 -4.22
CA VAL A 116 -1.84 -12.52 -5.60
C VAL A 116 -3.14 -13.32 -5.84
N SER A 117 -3.41 -14.34 -5.02
CA SER A 117 -4.54 -15.28 -5.13
C SER A 117 -5.74 -14.90 -4.25
N ALA A 118 -5.56 -14.04 -3.24
CA ALA A 118 -6.65 -13.47 -2.46
C ALA A 118 -7.42 -12.42 -3.30
N GLY A 119 -8.32 -12.89 -4.17
CA GLY A 119 -9.31 -12.08 -4.89
C GLY A 119 -8.73 -11.25 -6.05
N LYS A 120 -8.98 -11.70 -7.28
CA LYS A 120 -8.70 -10.96 -8.52
C LYS A 120 -9.25 -9.53 -8.42
N GLY A 121 -8.38 -8.54 -8.20
CA GLY A 121 -8.74 -7.11 -8.20
C GLY A 121 -8.13 -6.28 -7.07
N LEU A 122 -7.57 -6.92 -6.04
CA LEU A 122 -7.01 -6.22 -4.87
C LEU A 122 -5.63 -5.59 -5.10
N PHE A 123 -4.86 -6.02 -6.09
CA PHE A 123 -3.47 -5.55 -6.26
C PHE A 123 -3.13 -5.18 -7.69
N CYS A 124 -2.51 -4.01 -7.90
CA CYS A 124 -2.00 -3.61 -9.22
C CYS A 124 -0.71 -2.78 -9.12
N ASN A 125 0.19 -2.98 -10.08
CA ASN A 125 1.41 -2.18 -10.21
C ASN A 125 1.19 -1.02 -11.18
N PHE A 126 1.78 0.13 -10.86
CA PHE A 126 1.74 1.33 -11.69
C PHE A 126 3.14 1.91 -11.87
N GLY A 127 3.36 2.64 -12.97
CA GLY A 127 4.54 3.47 -13.14
C GLY A 127 4.39 4.85 -12.50
N GLU A 128 3.15 5.37 -12.48
CA GLU A 128 2.86 6.74 -12.09
C GLU A 128 1.84 6.85 -10.96
N VAL A 129 2.07 7.81 -10.06
CA VAL A 129 1.19 8.05 -8.89
C VAL A 129 -0.20 8.47 -9.35
N ARG A 130 -0.29 9.25 -10.42
CA ARG A 130 -1.57 9.74 -10.95
C ARG A 130 -2.47 8.57 -11.38
N GLU A 131 -1.93 7.65 -12.16
CA GLU A 131 -2.67 6.48 -12.66
C GLU A 131 -3.09 5.57 -11.52
N ALA A 132 -2.19 5.32 -10.57
CA ALA A 132 -2.49 4.56 -9.37
C ALA A 132 -3.63 5.19 -8.56
N MET A 133 -3.55 6.51 -8.31
CA MET A 133 -4.57 7.22 -7.54
C MET A 133 -5.92 7.21 -8.24
N GLN A 134 -5.94 7.42 -9.56
CA GLN A 134 -7.18 7.33 -10.34
C GLN A 134 -7.81 5.94 -10.19
N TRP A 135 -7.01 4.88 -10.38
CA TRP A 135 -7.50 3.51 -10.19
C TRP A 135 -7.98 3.23 -8.76
N LEU A 136 -7.35 3.81 -7.72
CA LEU A 136 -7.82 3.65 -6.35
C LEU A 136 -9.15 4.37 -6.08
N THR A 137 -9.36 5.54 -6.69
CA THR A 137 -10.55 6.38 -6.47
C THR A 137 -11.72 6.04 -7.39
N ASP A 138 -11.50 5.36 -8.51
CA ASP A 138 -12.54 4.93 -9.46
C ASP A 138 -13.46 3.82 -8.89
N GLN A 139 -13.46 3.63 -7.57
CA GLN A 139 -14.35 2.71 -6.84
C GLN A 139 -15.70 3.35 -6.47
N THR A 140 -15.94 4.61 -6.86
CA THR A 140 -17.17 5.36 -6.56
C THR A 140 -18.29 5.22 -7.60
N THR A 141 -18.35 4.14 -8.38
CA THR A 141 -19.52 3.85 -9.24
C THR A 141 -20.02 2.42 -9.08
N SER A 142 -20.68 2.16 -7.94
CA SER A 142 -21.72 1.11 -7.82
C SER A 142 -22.62 1.47 -6.64
N LYS A 143 -23.35 2.57 -6.78
CA LYS A 143 -24.67 2.74 -6.17
C LYS A 143 -25.59 3.34 -7.22
N GLU A 144 -26.82 2.82 -7.22
CA GLU A 144 -28.02 3.28 -7.94
C GLU A 144 -28.18 2.79 -9.39
N GLY A 145 -28.68 1.56 -9.48
CA GLY A 145 -29.58 1.10 -10.53
C GLY A 145 -30.82 0.54 -9.85
N ASP A 146 -31.79 1.45 -9.71
CA ASP A 146 -33.19 1.38 -9.24
C ASP A 146 -33.90 0.04 -9.01
N ALA A 147 -34.58 0.02 -7.85
CA ALA A 147 -35.99 -0.29 -7.59
C ALA A 147 -36.78 -1.11 -8.62
#